data_AF-A0A2G1XE60-F1
#
_entry.id   AF-A0A2G1XE60-F1
#
_cell.length_a   1.000
_cell.length_b   1.000
_cell.length_c   1.000
_cell.angle_alpha   90.00
_cell.angle_beta   90.00
_cell.angle_gamma   90.00
#
_symmetry.space_group_name_H-M   'P 1'
#
loop_
_entity.id
_entity.type
_entity.pdbx_description
1 polymer ?
#
loop_
_entity_poly.entity_id
_entity_poly.type
_entity_poly.pdbx_seq_one_letter_code
_entity_poly.pdbx_strand_id
1 'polypeptide(L)'
;MSECDFCCLPGARWLYIPQDRATVALMSDNGVVTPLPNDGRWRACDLCSDLVDTDDMERLVSRSLITLRILGAPVPDGGLELEHMAMVVMANFATVLAGRPTKSPF
;
A
#
# COMPACT_ATOMS: atom_id res chain seq x y z
N MET A 1 -9.69 -0.36 -16.53
CA MET A 1 -10.01 -0.74 -15.13
C MET A 1 -8.86 -0.26 -14.28
N SER A 2 -9.12 0.34 -13.12
CA SER A 2 -8.05 0.79 -12.23
C SER A 2 -7.43 -0.37 -11.46
N GLU A 3 -6.14 -0.28 -11.23
CA GLU A 3 -5.37 -1.26 -10.45
C GLU A 3 -5.56 -1.05 -8.95
N CYS A 4 -5.45 -2.13 -8.20
CA CYS A 4 -5.43 -2.15 -6.75
C CYS A 4 -4.01 -1.79 -6.26
N ASP A 5 -3.88 -0.77 -5.41
CA ASP A 5 -2.59 -0.30 -4.91
C ASP A 5 -1.92 -1.31 -3.94
N PHE A 6 -2.69 -2.25 -3.39
CA PHE A 6 -2.17 -3.29 -2.49
C PHE A 6 -1.60 -4.50 -3.23
N CYS A 7 -2.23 -4.93 -4.33
CA CYS A 7 -1.84 -6.16 -5.03
C CYS A 7 -1.51 -5.98 -6.50
N CYS A 8 -1.57 -4.76 -7.05
CA CYS A 8 -1.32 -4.42 -8.45
C CYS A 8 -2.24 -5.10 -9.47
N LEU A 9 -3.25 -5.87 -9.05
CA LEU A 9 -4.23 -6.47 -9.97
C LEU A 9 -5.29 -5.46 -10.38
N PRO A 10 -5.86 -5.58 -11.60
CA PRO A 10 -7.01 -4.79 -12.01
C PRO A 10 -8.24 -5.08 -11.14
N GLY A 11 -9.15 -4.10 -11.05
CA GLY A 11 -10.44 -4.27 -10.39
C GLY A 11 -10.54 -3.57 -9.04
N ALA A 12 -9.86 -2.42 -8.89
CA ALA A 12 -10.15 -1.54 -7.76
C ALA A 12 -11.60 -1.03 -7.80
N ARG A 13 -12.27 -1.07 -6.65
CA ARG A 13 -13.65 -0.63 -6.43
C ARG A 13 -13.82 0.23 -5.18
N TRP A 14 -12.77 0.30 -4.36
CA TRP A 14 -12.77 1.02 -3.09
C TRP A 14 -11.63 2.02 -3.09
N LEU A 15 -11.87 3.14 -2.42
CA LEU A 15 -10.91 4.21 -2.19
C LEU A 15 -10.78 4.46 -0.69
N TYR A 16 -9.57 4.32 -0.18
CA TYR A 16 -9.18 4.69 1.17
C TYR A 16 -8.59 6.10 1.13
N ILE A 17 -9.23 7.04 1.83
CA ILE A 17 -8.82 8.45 1.86
C ILE A 17 -8.37 8.78 3.29
N PRO A 18 -7.08 9.05 3.54
CA PRO A 18 -6.58 9.36 4.88
C PRO A 18 -7.25 10.62 5.42
N GLN A 19 -7.66 10.57 6.69
CA GLN A 19 -8.25 11.73 7.35
C GLN A 19 -7.17 12.74 7.74
N ASP A 20 -6.04 12.26 8.22
CA ASP A 20 -4.84 13.05 8.46
C ASP A 20 -3.91 12.97 7.25
N ARG A 21 -3.88 14.03 6.45
CA ARG A 21 -2.92 14.16 5.34
C ARG A 21 -1.52 14.37 5.92
N ALA A 22 -0.85 13.30 6.32
CA ALA A 22 0.58 13.33 6.51
C ALA A 22 1.19 13.66 5.14
N THR A 23 1.51 14.94 4.94
CA THR A 23 2.15 15.41 3.70
C THR A 23 3.57 14.88 3.75
N VAL A 24 3.83 13.75 3.09
CA VAL A 24 5.20 13.27 2.94
C VAL A 24 5.87 14.24 1.96
N ALA A 25 6.78 15.06 2.47
CA ALA A 25 7.54 15.97 1.66
C ALA A 25 9.02 15.62 1.77
N LEU A 26 9.69 15.62 0.62
CA LEU A 26 11.14 15.55 0.58
C LEU A 26 11.67 16.97 0.83
N MET A 27 12.45 17.14 1.90
CA MET A 27 13.31 18.31 2.05
C MET A 27 14.60 18.05 1.28
N SER A 28 14.89 18.87 0.27
CA SER A 28 16.21 18.90 -0.35
C SER A 28 17.18 19.74 0.49
N ASP A 29 18.49 19.56 0.27
CA ASP A 29 19.58 20.21 1.03
C ASP A 29 19.54 21.74 1.00
N ASN A 30 18.81 22.33 0.05
CA ASN A 30 18.57 23.77 -0.08
C ASN A 30 17.30 24.25 0.67
N GLY A 31 16.66 23.38 1.46
CA GLY A 31 15.45 23.68 2.23
C GLY A 31 14.15 23.70 1.42
N VAL A 32 14.17 23.29 0.14
CA VAL A 32 12.95 23.20 -0.67
C VAL A 32 12.16 21.95 -0.28
N VAL A 33 10.92 22.15 0.12
CA VAL A 33 9.97 21.11 0.49
C VAL A 33 9.19 20.73 -0.76
N THR A 34 9.48 19.57 -1.35
CA THR A 34 8.72 19.05 -2.48
C THR A 34 7.68 18.05 -1.97
N PRO A 35 6.36 18.34 -2.07
CA PRO A 35 5.35 17.37 -1.73
C PRO A 35 5.46 16.17 -2.68
N LEU A 36 5.59 14.97 -2.13
CA LEU A 36 5.47 13.77 -2.94
C LEU A 36 4.01 13.67 -3.42
N PRO A 37 3.76 13.34 -4.70
CA PRO A 37 2.41 13.28 -5.28
C PRO A 37 1.56 12.12 -4.75
N ASN A 38 1.98 11.45 -3.67
CA ASN A 38 1.13 10.51 -2.97
C ASN A 38 0.13 11.33 -2.13
N ASP A 39 -1.04 11.60 -2.69
CA ASP A 39 -2.16 12.26 -2.00
C ASP A 39 -2.74 11.40 -0.86
N GLY A 40 -2.11 10.26 -0.59
CA GLY A 40 -2.40 9.32 0.46
C GLY A 40 -3.58 8.42 0.14
N ARG A 41 -4.18 8.54 -1.06
CA ARG A 41 -5.35 7.76 -1.44
C ARG A 41 -4.94 6.40 -1.98
N TRP A 42 -5.60 5.36 -1.48
CA TRP A 42 -5.29 3.97 -1.85
C TRP A 42 -6.52 3.28 -2.41
N ARG A 43 -6.36 2.72 -3.59
CA ARG A 43 -7.38 1.97 -4.32
C ARG A 43 -7.28 0.51 -3.93
N ALA A 44 -8.41 -0.10 -3.58
CA ALA A 44 -8.47 -1.53 -3.26
C ALA A 44 -9.49 -2.25 -4.14
N CYS A 45 -9.14 -3.47 -4.55
CA CYS A 45 -10.12 -4.44 -5.02
C CYS A 45 -10.89 -5.06 -3.84
N ASP A 46 -11.99 -5.75 -4.13
CA ASP A 46 -12.87 -6.33 -3.09
C ASP A 46 -12.07 -7.16 -2.07
N LEU A 47 -11.21 -8.08 -2.53
CA LEU A 47 -10.45 -8.94 -1.63
C LEU A 47 -9.43 -8.17 -0.76
N CYS A 48 -8.69 -7.21 -1.33
CA CYS A 48 -7.74 -6.42 -0.53
C CYS A 48 -8.47 -5.51 0.45
N SER A 49 -9.66 -5.02 0.08
CA SER A 49 -10.48 -4.21 0.95
C SER A 49 -11.01 -5.01 2.14
N ASP A 50 -11.45 -6.25 1.92
CA ASP A 50 -11.87 -7.14 3.02
C ASP A 50 -10.72 -7.39 4.00
N LEU A 51 -9.51 -7.65 3.50
CA LEU A 51 -8.32 -7.86 4.35
C LEU A 51 -7.96 -6.63 5.17
N VAL A 52 -8.08 -5.43 4.58
CA VAL A 52 -7.89 -4.16 5.30
C VAL A 52 -8.96 -3.98 6.38
N ASP A 53 -10.23 -4.23 6.04
CA ASP A 53 -11.35 -4.02 6.97
C ASP A 53 -11.32 -5.01 8.14
N THR A 54 -10.75 -6.21 7.94
CA THR A 54 -10.54 -7.21 8.99
C THR A 54 -9.19 -7.11 9.69
N ASP A 55 -8.36 -6.12 9.36
CA ASP A 55 -6.99 -5.93 9.88
C ASP A 55 -6.09 -7.17 9.67
N ASP A 56 -6.33 -7.94 8.60
CA ASP A 56 -5.55 -9.14 8.23
C ASP A 56 -4.33 -8.73 7.38
N MET A 57 -3.42 -8.00 8.04
CA MET A 57 -2.22 -7.43 7.42
C MET A 57 -1.25 -8.48 6.89
N GLU A 58 -1.16 -9.62 7.57
CA GLU A 58 -0.30 -10.73 7.15
C GLU A 58 -0.74 -11.25 5.77
N ARG A 59 -2.03 -11.55 5.59
CA ARG A 59 -2.54 -12.00 4.29
C ARG A 59 -2.49 -10.91 3.23
N LEU A 60 -2.70 -9.65 3.60
CA LEU A 60 -2.59 -8.53 2.67
C LEU A 60 -1.17 -8.41 2.10
N VAL A 61 -0.15 -8.48 2.96
CA VAL A 61 1.27 -8.45 2.57
C VAL A 61 1.62 -9.69 1.74
N SER A 62 1.23 -10.89 2.20
CA SER A 62 1.48 -12.14 1.47
C SER A 62 0.89 -12.09 0.05
N ARG A 63 -0.36 -11.63 -0.08
CA ARG A 63 -1.01 -11.45 -1.38
C ARG A 63 -0.25 -10.46 -2.28
N SER A 64 0.19 -9.34 -1.72
CA SER A 64 0.96 -8.32 -2.45
C SER A 64 2.24 -8.92 -3.03
N LEU A 65 3.05 -9.58 -2.19
CA LEU A 65 4.32 -10.18 -2.58
C LEU A 65 4.16 -11.32 -3.60
N ILE A 66 3.15 -12.19 -3.41
CA ILE A 66 2.83 -13.24 -4.38
C ILE A 66 2.49 -12.64 -5.74
N THR A 67 1.69 -11.56 -5.75
CA THR A 67 1.28 -10.95 -7.01
C THR A 67 2.45 -10.25 -7.70
N LEU A 68 3.26 -9.51 -6.95
CA LEU A 68 4.48 -8.89 -7.47
C LEU A 68 5.41 -9.94 -8.10
N ARG A 69 5.58 -11.11 -7.47
CA ARG A 69 6.33 -12.22 -8.03
C ARG A 69 5.74 -12.73 -9.35
N ILE A 70 4.41 -12.92 -9.42
CA ILE A 70 3.72 -13.35 -10.65
C ILE A 70 3.91 -12.32 -11.78
N LEU A 71 3.94 -11.02 -11.44
CA LEU A 71 4.19 -9.93 -12.38
C LEU A 71 5.67 -9.76 -12.76
N GLY A 72 6.57 -10.62 -12.25
CA GLY A 72 8.00 -10.62 -12.59
C GLY A 72 8.86 -9.68 -11.75
N ALA A 73 8.33 -9.13 -10.65
CA ALA A 73 9.15 -8.37 -9.71
C ALA A 73 10.14 -9.30 -8.99
N PRO A 74 11.34 -8.81 -8.62
CA PRO A 74 12.39 -9.59 -7.98
C PRO A 74 12.07 -9.82 -6.49
N VAL A 75 11.04 -10.63 -6.19
CA VAL A 75 10.64 -10.99 -4.82
C VAL A 75 11.45 -12.21 -4.36
N PRO A 76 12.29 -12.11 -3.31
CA PRO A 76 13.15 -13.21 -2.86
C PRO A 76 12.37 -14.47 -2.45
N ASP A 77 12.83 -15.66 -2.81
CA ASP A 77 12.12 -16.93 -2.55
C ASP A 77 11.92 -17.26 -1.06
N GLY A 78 12.74 -16.65 -0.19
CA GLY A 78 12.65 -16.83 1.25
C GLY A 78 13.79 -16.15 2.02
N GLY A 79 13.88 -16.47 3.31
CA GLY A 79 14.94 -16.00 4.20
C GLY A 79 14.82 -14.52 4.57
N LEU A 80 15.91 -13.98 5.13
CA LEU A 80 15.97 -12.63 5.69
C LEU A 80 15.61 -11.52 4.68
N GLU A 81 15.91 -11.72 3.40
CA GLU A 81 15.58 -10.74 2.36
C GLU A 81 14.07 -10.65 2.12
N LEU A 82 13.37 -11.79 2.08
CA LEU A 82 11.92 -11.82 1.99
C LEU A 82 11.28 -11.22 3.24
N GLU A 83 11.80 -11.54 4.43
CA GLU A 83 11.32 -10.99 5.70
C GLU A 83 11.48 -9.47 5.74
N HIS A 84 12.63 -8.94 5.34
CA HIS A 84 12.86 -7.50 5.21
C HIS A 84 11.90 -6.86 4.22
N MET A 85 11.70 -7.45 3.04
CA MET A 85 10.76 -6.94 2.05
C MET A 85 9.32 -6.94 2.59
N ALA A 86 8.90 -8.02 3.26
CA ALA A 86 7.59 -8.13 3.89
C ALA A 86 7.38 -7.06 4.97
N MET A 87 8.38 -6.79 5.80
CA MET A 87 8.32 -5.71 6.80
C MET A 87 8.17 -4.33 6.14
N VAL A 88 8.90 -4.05 5.05
CA VAL A 88 8.77 -2.77 4.34
C VAL A 88 7.37 -2.61 3.73
N VAL A 89 6.84 -3.66 3.11
CA VAL A 89 5.47 -3.64 2.55
C VAL A 89 4.44 -3.46 3.66
N MET A 90 4.58 -4.18 4.77
CA MET A 90 3.72 -4.05 5.95
C MET A 90 3.76 -2.64 6.51
N ALA A 91 4.94 -2.03 6.67
CA ALA A 91 5.10 -0.68 7.18
C ALA A 91 4.43 0.36 6.27
N ASN A 92 4.53 0.19 4.95
CA ASN A 92 3.85 1.06 3.99
C ASN A 92 2.33 0.96 4.13
N PHE A 93 1.78 -0.25 4.18
CA PHE A 93 0.34 -0.44 4.35
C PHE A 93 -0.14 0.09 5.72
N ALA A 94 0.58 -0.23 6.80
CA ALA A 94 0.26 0.22 8.15
C ALA A 94 0.27 1.75 8.26
N THR A 95 1.21 2.44 7.61
CA THR A 95 1.28 3.91 7.61
C THR A 95 0.00 4.54 7.05
N VAL A 96 -0.51 3.97 5.97
CA VAL A 96 -1.72 4.45 5.29
C VAL A 96 -2.96 4.20 6.14
N LEU A 97 -3.05 3.00 6.73
CA LEU A 97 -4.20 2.59 7.53
C LEU A 97 -4.22 3.24 8.92
N ALA A 98 -3.05 3.58 9.46
CA ALA A 98 -2.94 4.33 10.72
C ALA A 98 -3.59 5.71 10.66
N GLY A 99 -3.66 6.32 9.47
CA GLY A 99 -4.36 7.59 9.22
C GLY A 99 -5.89 7.52 9.27
N ARG A 100 -6.44 6.39 9.76
CA ARG A 100 -7.88 6.08 9.86
C ARG A 100 -8.64 6.51 8.61
N PRO A 101 -8.23 6.02 7.44
CA PRO A 101 -8.80 6.46 6.18
C PRO A 101 -10.30 6.20 6.14
N THR A 102 -11.05 7.12 5.54
CA THR A 102 -12.43 6.84 5.16
C THR A 102 -12.43 5.94 3.93
N LYS A 103 -13.36 4.97 3.91
CA LYS A 103 -13.58 4.08 2.78
C LYS A 103 -14.78 4.56 1.97
N SER A 104 -14.62 4.75 0.66
CA SER A 104 -15.71 5.05 -0.27
C SER A 104 -15.65 4.16 -1.51
N PRO A 105 -16.76 3.98 -2.25
CA PRO A 105 -16.69 3.44 -3.61
C PRO A 105 -15.73 4.27 -4.48
N PHE A 106 -15.01 3.60 -5.38
CA PHE A 106 -14.07 4.19 -6.34
C PHE A 106 -14.65 4.25 -7.76
#